data_AF-A0A1H3ZK01-F1
#
_entry.id   AF-A0A1H3ZK01-F1
#
_cell.length_a   1.000
_cell.length_b   1.000
_cell.length_c   1.000
_cell.angle_alpha   90.00
_cell.angle_beta   90.00
_cell.angle_gamma   90.00
#
_symmetry.space_group_name_H-M   'P 1'
#
loop_
_entity.id
_entity.type
_entity.pdbx_description
1 polymer ?
#
loop_
_entity_poly.entity_id
_entity_poly.type
_entity_poly.pdbx_seq_one_letter_code
_entity_poly.pdbx_strand_id
1 'polypeptide(L)'
;METFPWADEVDCAVTVCDTEGVILYMNEKARATFAKHGDLIGRNLFDCHSERSREMIRRMLATGGTNAYTIEKQGVRKMIYQTAWKEHGEIRGLVEISMEIPCEMPHYIRK
;
A
#
# COMPACT_ATOMS: atom_id res chain seq x y z
N MET A 1 18.68 -4.48 10.95
CA MET A 1 17.43 -4.27 10.19
C MET A 1 17.42 -5.37 9.16
N GLU A 2 16.51 -6.35 9.28
CA GLU A 2 16.39 -7.36 8.24
C GLU A 2 16.01 -6.64 6.96
N THR A 3 16.91 -6.68 5.98
CA THR A 3 16.66 -6.15 4.65
C THR A 3 15.85 -7.19 3.90
N PHE A 4 14.80 -6.78 3.23
CA PHE A 4 14.00 -7.63 2.34
C PHE A 4 14.27 -7.19 0.90
N PRO A 5 15.38 -7.62 0.25
CA PRO A 5 15.74 -7.13 -1.09
C PRO A 5 14.62 -7.32 -2.11
N TRP A 6 13.83 -8.39 -1.96
CA TRP A 6 12.68 -8.65 -2.81
C TRP A 6 11.63 -7.52 -2.78
N ALA A 7 11.47 -6.83 -1.65
CA ALA A 7 10.49 -5.75 -1.51
C ALA A 7 10.93 -4.47 -2.22
N ASP A 8 12.25 -4.30 -2.43
CA ASP A 8 12.82 -3.20 -3.20
C ASP A 8 12.74 -3.48 -4.71
N GLU A 9 12.97 -4.72 -5.14
CA GLU A 9 13.12 -5.09 -6.56
C GLU A 9 11.85 -5.66 -7.23
N VAL A 10 10.77 -5.92 -6.48
CA VAL A 10 9.51 -6.40 -7.06
C VAL A 10 8.87 -5.33 -7.96
N ASP A 11 8.22 -5.75 -9.05
CA ASP A 11 7.59 -4.86 -10.02
C ASP A 11 6.24 -4.27 -9.56
N CYS A 12 6.09 -4.02 -8.25
CA CYS A 12 4.97 -3.29 -7.67
C CYS A 12 5.48 -2.24 -6.69
N ALA A 13 4.72 -1.15 -6.55
CA ALA A 13 5.00 -0.15 -5.53
C ALA A 13 4.55 -0.69 -4.16
N VAL A 14 5.45 -0.65 -3.18
CA VAL A 14 5.20 -1.08 -1.80
C VAL A 14 5.39 0.12 -0.88
N THR A 15 4.40 0.41 -0.05
CA THR A 15 4.46 1.44 1.00
C THR A 15 4.03 0.82 2.32
N VAL A 16 4.79 1.06 3.39
CA VAL A 16 4.50 0.58 4.75
C VAL A 16 4.40 1.77 5.69
N CYS A 17 3.39 1.77 6.54
CA CYS A 17 3.26 2.72 7.65
C CYS A 17 3.09 2.01 8.99
N ASP A 18 3.28 2.75 10.08
CA ASP A 18 2.94 2.32 11.43
C ASP A 18 1.44 2.48 11.76
N THR A 19 1.06 2.21 13.00
CA THR A 19 -0.33 2.33 13.48
C THR A 19 -0.85 3.77 13.55
N GLU A 20 0.04 4.76 13.64
CA GLU A 20 -0.32 6.18 13.61
C GLU A 20 -0.38 6.73 12.18
N GLY A 21 0.00 5.90 11.21
CA GLY A 21 0.02 6.22 9.80
C GLY A 21 1.29 6.93 9.34
N VAL A 22 2.36 6.92 10.14
CA VAL A 22 3.67 7.42 9.71
C VAL A 22 4.29 6.44 8.73
N ILE A 23 4.68 6.92 7.55
CA ILE A 23 5.30 6.10 6.51
C ILE A 23 6.69 5.68 6.96
N LEU A 24 6.90 4.38 7.13
CA LEU A 24 8.16 3.77 7.56
C LEU A 24 9.04 3.36 6.39
N TYR A 25 8.42 2.93 5.29
CA TYR A 25 9.12 2.41 4.13
C TYR A 25 8.34 2.67 2.85
N MET A 26 9.09 2.92 1.79
CA MET A 26 8.62 2.90 0.41
C MET A 26 9.70 2.18 -0.40
N ASN A 27 9.34 1.37 -1.39
CA ASN A 27 10.34 0.86 -2.33
C ASN A 27 10.65 1.89 -3.43
N GLU A 28 11.61 1.58 -4.31
CA GLU A 28 12.00 2.48 -5.40
C GLU A 28 10.81 2.84 -6.30
N LYS A 29 9.99 1.86 -6.69
CA LYS A 29 8.81 2.08 -7.54
C LYS A 29 7.76 2.99 -6.86
N ALA A 30 7.53 2.83 -5.57
CA ALA A 30 6.66 3.71 -4.79
C ALA A 30 7.23 5.13 -4.72
N ARG A 31 8.52 5.29 -4.39
CA ARG A 31 9.20 6.60 -4.36
C ARG A 31 9.10 7.31 -5.72
N ALA A 32 9.37 6.59 -6.81
CA ALA A 32 9.25 7.13 -8.17
C ALA A 32 7.81 7.57 -8.49
N THR A 33 6.82 6.75 -8.13
CA THR A 33 5.38 7.05 -8.33
C THR A 33 4.96 8.35 -7.64
N PHE A 34 5.52 8.63 -6.47
CA PHE A 34 5.18 9.80 -5.66
C PHE A 34 6.24 10.90 -5.66
N ALA A 35 7.25 10.84 -6.55
CA ALA A 35 8.40 11.75 -6.54
C ALA A 35 8.02 13.25 -6.58
N LYS A 36 6.90 13.59 -7.23
CA LYS A 36 6.34 14.96 -7.27
C LYS A 36 5.94 15.52 -5.90
N HIS A 37 5.78 14.67 -4.89
CA HIS A 37 5.45 15.04 -3.51
C HIS A 37 6.68 15.10 -2.60
N GLY A 38 7.88 14.85 -3.14
CA GLY A 38 9.12 14.79 -2.38
C GLY A 38 9.29 13.49 -1.60
N ASP A 39 10.13 13.54 -0.57
CA ASP A 39 10.31 12.40 0.34
C ASP A 39 9.14 12.30 1.33
N LEU A 40 8.47 11.15 1.28
CA LEU A 40 7.29 10.87 2.07
C LEU A 40 7.59 9.97 3.28
N ILE A 41 8.79 9.39 3.38
CA ILE A 41 9.16 8.63 4.58
C ILE A 41 9.17 9.58 5.80
N GLY A 42 8.54 9.16 6.90
CA GLY A 42 8.33 9.99 8.09
C GLY A 42 7.15 10.95 8.00
N ARG A 43 6.49 11.09 6.83
CA ARG A 43 5.22 11.83 6.72
C ARG A 43 4.05 10.96 7.17
N ASN A 44 2.95 11.61 7.55
CA ASN A 44 1.73 10.90 7.90
C ASN A 44 0.83 10.70 6.67
N LEU A 45 0.39 9.46 6.44
CA LEU A 45 -0.50 9.12 5.34
C LEU A 45 -1.83 9.88 5.42
N PHE A 46 -2.36 10.14 6.63
CA PHE A 46 -3.66 10.77 6.79
C PHE A 46 -3.70 12.18 6.16
N ASP A 47 -2.57 12.88 6.09
CA ASP A 47 -2.48 14.22 5.49
C ASP A 47 -2.83 14.22 3.98
N CYS A 48 -2.62 13.09 3.30
CA CYS A 48 -2.80 12.94 1.86
C CYS A 48 -4.15 12.33 1.46
N HIS A 49 -5.01 12.00 2.43
CA HIS A 49 -6.20 11.18 2.20
C HIS A 49 -7.51 11.93 2.46
N SER A 50 -8.52 11.64 1.62
CA SER A 50 -9.91 12.07 1.85
C SER A 50 -10.48 11.46 3.12
N GLU A 51 -11.47 12.08 3.75
CA GLU A 51 -12.09 11.60 5.00
C GLU A 51 -12.53 10.13 4.92
N ARG A 52 -13.22 9.74 3.84
CA ARG A 52 -13.60 8.35 3.56
C ARG A 52 -12.39 7.40 3.53
N SER A 53 -11.29 7.81 2.91
CA SER A 53 -10.07 7.01 2.87
C SER A 53 -9.45 6.88 4.26
N ARG A 54 -9.45 7.96 5.05
CA ARG A 54 -8.95 7.95 6.43
C ARG A 54 -9.76 6.97 7.30
N GLU A 55 -11.08 6.95 7.16
CA GLU A 55 -11.95 6.00 7.87
C GLU A 55 -11.62 4.55 7.51
N MET A 56 -11.43 4.24 6.22
CA MET A 56 -11.05 2.90 5.77
C MET A 56 -9.71 2.46 6.35
N ILE A 57 -8.71 3.35 6.37
CA ILE A 57 -7.39 3.09 6.96
C ILE A 57 -7.53 2.81 8.46
N ARG A 58 -8.24 3.65 9.20
CA ARG A 58 -8.49 3.44 10.64
C ARG A 58 -9.19 2.12 10.91
N ARG A 59 -10.18 1.75 10.09
CA ARG A 59 -10.86 0.46 10.21
C ARG A 59 -9.88 -0.70 10.02
N MET A 60 -9.05 -0.66 8.98
CA MET A 60 -8.06 -1.71 8.74
C MET A 60 -7.07 -1.86 9.90
N LEU A 61 -6.60 -0.73 10.45
CA LEU A 61 -5.73 -0.71 11.63
C LEU A 61 -6.41 -1.25 12.89
N ALA A 62 -7.70 -0.99 13.08
CA ALA A 62 -8.45 -1.47 14.23
C ALA A 62 -8.80 -2.97 14.14
N THR A 63 -9.10 -3.48 12.95
CA THR A 63 -9.59 -4.87 12.76
C THR A 63 -8.56 -5.84 12.22
N GLY A 64 -7.39 -5.35 11.76
CA GLY A 64 -6.42 -6.15 11.03
C GLY A 64 -6.92 -6.54 9.63
N GLY A 65 -7.71 -5.65 9.01
CA GLY A 65 -8.44 -5.94 7.78
C GLY A 65 -7.63 -5.73 6.49
N THR A 66 -8.30 -5.95 5.37
CA THR A 66 -7.79 -5.74 4.02
C THR A 66 -8.77 -4.90 3.21
N ASN A 67 -8.25 -4.11 2.27
CA ASN A 67 -9.00 -3.43 1.24
C ASN A 67 -8.35 -3.68 -0.12
N ALA A 68 -9.12 -4.08 -1.12
CA ALA A 68 -8.62 -4.45 -2.44
C ALA A 68 -9.53 -3.87 -3.53
N TYR A 69 -8.95 -3.14 -4.48
CA TYR A 69 -9.70 -2.48 -5.55
C TYR A 69 -8.80 -2.15 -6.74
N THR A 70 -9.41 -1.90 -7.90
CA THR A 70 -8.70 -1.37 -9.06
C THR A 70 -8.99 0.12 -9.24
N ILE A 71 -8.05 0.84 -9.83
CA ILE A 71 -8.19 2.26 -10.18
C ILE A 71 -7.53 2.51 -11.54
N GLU A 72 -8.11 3.41 -12.32
CA GLU A 72 -7.50 3.88 -13.56
C GLU A 72 -7.03 5.32 -13.38
N LYS A 73 -5.76 5.60 -13.68
CA LYS A 73 -5.19 6.94 -13.66
C LYS A 73 -4.40 7.15 -14.94
N GLN A 74 -4.79 8.17 -15.71
CA GLN A 74 -4.12 8.52 -16.97
C GLN A 74 -4.04 7.34 -17.95
N GLY A 75 -5.10 6.53 -18.04
CA GLY A 75 -5.15 5.34 -18.90
C GLY A 75 -4.39 4.12 -18.38
N VAL A 76 -3.74 4.21 -17.21
CA VAL A 76 -3.06 3.07 -16.57
C VAL A 76 -3.96 2.46 -15.50
N ARG A 77 -4.29 1.18 -15.65
CA ARG A 77 -5.05 0.41 -14.65
C ARG A 77 -4.11 -0.14 -13.59
N LYS A 78 -4.45 0.10 -12.34
CA LYS A 78 -3.70 -0.39 -11.18
C LYS A 78 -4.59 -1.23 -10.28
N MET A 79 -4.06 -2.33 -9.77
CA MET A 79 -4.59 -3.02 -8.60
C MET A 79 -3.97 -2.41 -7.35
N ILE A 80 -4.80 -2.08 -6.36
CA ILE A 80 -4.41 -1.62 -5.05
C ILE A 80 -4.83 -2.69 -4.04
N TYR A 81 -3.88 -3.14 -3.23
CA TYR A 81 -4.13 -4.07 -2.13
C TYR A 81 -3.51 -3.50 -0.86
N GLN A 82 -4.37 -3.19 0.10
CA GLN A 82 -4.00 -2.63 1.40
C GLN A 82 -4.32 -3.67 2.46
N THR A 83 -3.39 -3.94 3.38
CA THR A 83 -3.60 -4.90 4.46
C THR A 83 -2.81 -4.53 5.70
N ALA A 84 -3.33 -4.88 6.87
CA ALA A 84 -2.60 -4.71 8.12
C ALA A 84 -1.44 -5.71 8.22
N TRP A 85 -0.24 -5.23 8.53
CA TRP A 85 0.88 -6.09 8.87
C TRP A 85 0.94 -6.31 10.38
N LYS A 86 1.45 -7.48 10.75
CA LYS A 86 1.49 -7.94 12.14
C LYS A 86 2.87 -8.42 12.52
N GLU A 87 3.23 -8.17 13.77
CA GLU A 87 4.42 -8.73 14.42
C GLU A 87 3.93 -9.44 15.68
N HIS A 88 4.26 -10.72 15.83
CA HIS A 88 3.76 -11.56 16.93
C HIS A 88 2.22 -11.56 17.12
N GLY A 89 1.47 -11.38 16.04
CA GLY A 89 0.00 -11.35 16.05
C GLY A 89 -0.62 -9.98 16.35
N GLU A 90 0.19 -9.00 16.76
CA GLU A 90 -0.24 -7.63 17.00
C GLU A 90 -0.15 -6.80 15.71
N ILE A 91 -1.14 -5.94 15.48
CA ILE A 91 -1.13 -5.03 14.33
C ILE A 91 -0.06 -3.95 14.58
N ARG A 92 0.79 -3.75 13.59
CA ARG A 92 1.87 -2.76 13.66
C ARG A 92 1.75 -1.64 12.64
N GLY A 93 0.79 -1.75 11.73
CA GLY A 93 0.46 -0.72 10.75
C GLY A 93 -0.16 -1.32 9.49
N LEU A 94 0.00 -0.64 8.36
CA LEU A 94 -0.51 -1.10 7.05
C LEU A 94 0.60 -1.23 6.01
N VAL A 95 0.40 -2.17 5.09
CA VAL A 95 1.12 -2.28 3.83
C VAL A 95 0.15 -1.98 2.70
N GLU A 96 0.53 -1.08 1.81
CA GLU A 96 -0.11 -0.89 0.52
C GLU A 96 0.79 -1.45 -0.58
N ILE A 97 0.20 -2.25 -1.45
CA ILE A 97 0.79 -2.75 -2.68
C ILE A 97 0.00 -2.19 -3.85
N SER A 98 0.68 -1.50 -4.76
CA SER A 98 0.11 -0.98 -6.00
C SER A 98 0.85 -1.55 -7.21
N MET A 99 0.14 -2.21 -8.11
CA MET A 99 0.72 -2.82 -9.31
C MET A 99 -0.10 -2.44 -10.54
N GLU A 100 0.59 -2.22 -11.65
CA GLU A 100 -0.06 -2.02 -12.94
C GLU A 100 -0.54 -3.36 -13.46
N ILE A 101 -1.78 -3.40 -13.93
CA ILE A 101 -2.41 -4.63 -14.43
C ILE A 101 -3.01 -4.39 -15.82
N PRO A 102 -3.07 -5.42 -16.67
CA PRO A 102 -3.84 -5.37 -17.90
C PRO A 102 -5.31 -5.00 -17.66
N CYS A 103 -5.94 -4.36 -18.66
CA CYS A 103 -7.37 -4.06 -18.61
C CYS A 103 -8.20 -5.36 -18.50
N GLU A 104 -7.83 -6.37 -19.27
CA GLU A 104 -8.38 -7.72 -19.23
C GLU A 104 -7.32 -8.68 -18.68
N MET A 105 -7.66 -9.42 -17.63
CA MET A 105 -6.77 -10.40 -17.00
C MET A 105 -7.51 -11.73 -16.81
N PRO A 106 -6.81 -12.88 -16.94
CA PRO A 106 -7.42 -14.17 -16.68
C PRO A 106 -7.92 -14.28 -15.24
N HIS A 107 -9.10 -14.88 -15.07
CA HIS A 107 -9.61 -15.31 -13.76
C HIS A 107 -9.77 -16.82 -13.75
N TYR A 108 -8.95 -17.51 -12.96
CA TYR A 108 -8.97 -18.96 -12.86
C TYR A 108 -9.66 -19.40 -11.56
N ILE A 109 -10.74 -20.17 -11.66
CA ILE A 109 -11.40 -20.81 -10.52
C ILE A 109 -10.79 -22.20 -10.34
N ARG A 110 -10.18 -22.47 -9.17
CA ARG A 110 -9.64 -23.80 -8.79
C ARG A 110 -10.34 -24.28 -7.51
N LYS A 111 -10.54 -25.59 -7.38
CA LYS A 111 -11.13 -26.24 -6.19
C LYS A 111 -10.05 -26.70 -5.23
#